data_AF-A0A9E3C9X5-F1
#
_entry.id   AF-A0A9E3C9X5-F1
#
_cell.length_a   1.000
_cell.length_b   1.000
_cell.length_c   1.000
_cell.angle_alpha   90.00
_cell.angle_beta   90.00
_cell.angle_gamma   90.00
#
_symmetry.space_group_name_H-M   'P 1'
#
loop_
_entity.id
_entity.type
_entity.pdbx_description
1 polymer ?
#
loop_
_entity_poly.entity_id
_entity_poly.type
_entity_poly.pdbx_seq_one_letter_code
_entity_poly.pdbx_strand_id
1 'polypeptide(L)'
;MGVSLYPVLEHEVAGYDATAVVGKAFAHAVYNWPIPALVALGDFFSVSPEEVASLAGYYLPGDEDAEEGEGGAAGRKPAPPDFQPPAEAWYEPTAGLNAVREALRALREAPASVTAGLNTRKNRVEWVISDLEAVERVLLLAQEQEVRFHFAMDI
;
A
#
# COMPACT_ATOMS: atom_id res chain seq x y z
N MET A 1 0.77 -1.40 -17.11
CA MET A 1 0.60 -1.84 -15.71
C MET A 1 1.50 -0.98 -14.87
N GLY A 2 0.95 -0.36 -13.83
CA GLY A 2 1.59 0.73 -13.13
C GLY A 2 1.29 0.59 -11.65
N VAL A 3 2.34 0.36 -10.86
CA VAL A 3 2.23 0.02 -9.45
C VAL A 3 1.81 1.23 -8.63
N SER A 4 0.84 1.04 -7.72
CA SER A 4 0.37 2.06 -6.77
C SER A 4 0.39 1.50 -5.36
N LEU A 5 0.71 2.34 -4.36
CA LEU A 5 0.79 1.97 -2.94
C LEU A 5 -0.13 2.91 -2.16
N TYR A 6 -1.10 2.37 -1.45
CA TYR A 6 -2.12 3.15 -0.72
C TYR A 6 -2.45 2.50 0.63
N PRO A 7 -2.87 3.28 1.63
CA PRO A 7 -3.30 2.74 2.92
C PRO A 7 -4.59 1.96 2.76
N VAL A 8 -4.75 0.88 3.51
CA VAL A 8 -6.00 0.15 3.72
C VAL A 8 -6.29 0.19 5.22
N LEU A 9 -7.56 0.39 5.59
CA LEU A 9 -8.00 0.51 6.98
C LEU A 9 -8.73 -0.76 7.39
N GLU A 10 -8.56 -1.18 8.66
CA GLU A 10 -9.09 -2.44 9.20
C GLU A 10 -10.62 -2.54 9.09
N HIS A 11 -11.29 -1.41 9.17
CA HIS A 11 -12.71 -1.30 8.95
C HIS A 11 -13.04 0.02 8.25
N GLU A 12 -14.26 0.13 7.75
CA GLU A 12 -14.73 1.36 7.13
C GLU A 12 -14.64 2.55 8.09
N VAL A 13 -14.18 3.68 7.56
CA VAL A 13 -14.07 4.94 8.30
C VAL A 13 -14.81 6.02 7.52
N ALA A 14 -15.73 6.70 8.18
CA ALA A 14 -16.48 7.79 7.57
C ALA A 14 -15.52 8.90 7.10
N GLY A 15 -15.63 9.31 5.83
CA GLY A 15 -14.75 10.32 5.24
C GLY A 15 -13.44 9.79 4.67
N TYR A 16 -13.21 8.48 4.73
CA TYR A 16 -12.12 7.83 4.01
C TYR A 16 -12.54 7.52 2.56
N ASP A 17 -11.68 7.88 1.61
CA ASP A 17 -11.78 7.49 0.21
C ASP A 17 -10.43 6.91 -0.22
N ALA A 18 -10.40 5.60 -0.51
CA ALA A 18 -9.18 4.91 -0.94
C ALA A 18 -8.59 5.52 -2.22
N THR A 19 -9.41 6.15 -3.05
CA THR A 19 -8.96 6.81 -4.29
C THR A 19 -8.29 8.17 -4.05
N ALA A 20 -8.34 8.69 -2.81
CA ALA A 20 -7.67 9.93 -2.44
C ALA A 20 -6.13 9.83 -2.47
N VAL A 21 -5.58 8.61 -2.44
CA VAL A 21 -4.15 8.35 -2.57
C VAL A 21 -3.87 7.75 -3.94
N VAL A 22 -3.27 8.52 -4.84
CA VAL A 22 -2.86 7.99 -6.16
C VAL A 22 -1.78 6.94 -6.02
N GLY A 23 -0.82 7.16 -5.11
CA GLY A 23 0.11 6.13 -4.63
C GLY A 23 1.16 5.66 -5.64
N LYS A 24 1.11 6.10 -6.90
CA LYS A 24 2.05 5.69 -7.97
C LYS A 24 3.45 6.20 -7.73
N ALA A 25 3.59 7.48 -7.38
CA ALA A 25 4.92 8.04 -7.16
C ALA A 25 5.53 7.42 -5.90
N PHE A 26 4.71 7.24 -4.86
CA PHE A 26 5.09 6.54 -3.65
C PHE A 26 5.54 5.08 -3.91
N ALA A 27 4.75 4.28 -4.63
CA ALA A 27 5.11 2.91 -4.98
C ALA A 27 6.43 2.81 -5.74
N HIS A 28 6.64 3.68 -6.74
CA HIS A 28 7.90 3.73 -7.48
C HIS A 28 9.09 4.08 -6.57
N ALA A 29 8.87 4.96 -5.60
CA ALA A 29 9.90 5.45 -4.69
C ALA A 29 10.27 4.45 -3.58
N VAL A 30 9.36 3.54 -3.23
CA VAL A 30 9.62 2.45 -2.29
C VAL A 30 10.26 1.25 -3.00
N TYR A 31 9.68 0.80 -4.12
CA TYR A 31 10.03 -0.51 -4.71
C TYR A 31 10.93 -0.45 -5.95
N ASN A 32 10.83 0.58 -6.79
CA ASN A 32 11.56 0.63 -8.06
C ASN A 32 12.87 1.43 -7.97
N TRP A 33 12.88 2.50 -7.17
CA TRP A 33 14.06 3.29 -6.85
C TRP A 33 14.05 3.62 -5.36
N PRO A 34 14.50 2.67 -4.50
CA PRO A 34 14.34 2.80 -3.06
C PRO A 34 15.04 4.07 -2.59
N ILE A 35 14.24 5.07 -2.25
CA ILE A 35 14.72 6.27 -1.58
C ILE A 35 15.01 5.85 -0.13
N PRO A 36 16.25 6.02 0.39
CA PRO A 36 16.59 5.56 1.74
C PRO A 36 15.63 6.06 2.83
N ALA A 37 15.14 7.30 2.70
CA ALA A 37 14.18 7.89 3.61
C ALA A 37 12.79 7.22 3.64
N LEU A 38 12.46 6.42 2.63
CA LEU A 38 11.17 5.74 2.51
C LEU A 38 11.23 4.25 2.85
N VAL A 39 12.42 3.70 3.11
CA VAL A 39 12.60 2.26 3.34
C VAL A 39 11.72 1.76 4.48
N ALA A 40 11.62 2.51 5.58
CA ALA A 40 10.79 2.16 6.72
C ALA A 40 9.28 2.11 6.40
N LEU A 41 8.83 2.79 5.34
CA LEU A 41 7.43 2.71 4.92
C LEU A 41 7.09 1.36 4.28
N GLY A 42 8.09 0.65 3.75
CA GLY A 42 7.91 -0.71 3.23
C GLY A 42 7.58 -1.74 4.31
N ASP A 43 7.90 -1.47 5.58
CA ASP A 43 7.64 -2.39 6.70
C ASP A 43 6.15 -2.46 7.09
N PHE A 44 5.35 -1.49 6.64
CA PHE A 44 3.90 -1.45 6.85
C PHE A 44 3.12 -2.09 5.70
N PHE A 45 3.81 -2.69 4.72
CA PHE A 45 3.17 -3.42 3.64
C PHE A 45 2.57 -4.74 4.12
N SER A 46 1.33 -5.00 3.73
CA SER A 46 0.70 -6.30 3.91
C SER A 46 -0.11 -6.66 2.68
N VAL A 47 -0.25 -7.96 2.45
CA VAL A 47 -1.00 -8.54 1.35
C VAL A 47 -2.10 -9.39 1.96
N SER A 48 -3.32 -9.27 1.47
CA SER A 48 -4.43 -10.06 1.99
C SER A 48 -4.23 -11.55 1.65
N PRO A 49 -4.70 -12.48 2.49
CA PRO A 49 -4.69 -13.91 2.19
C PRO A 49 -5.30 -14.26 0.82
N GLU A 50 -6.37 -13.56 0.44
CA GLU A 50 -7.10 -13.70 -0.82
C GLU A 50 -6.26 -13.23 -2.00
N GLU A 51 -5.54 -12.12 -1.87
CA GLU A 51 -4.60 -11.64 -2.89
C GLU A 51 -3.45 -12.64 -3.11
N VAL A 52 -2.89 -13.19 -2.02
CA VAL A 52 -1.84 -14.24 -2.12
C VAL A 52 -2.39 -15.50 -2.79
N ALA A 53 -3.61 -15.93 -2.42
CA ALA A 53 -4.27 -17.05 -3.06
C ALA A 53 -4.48 -16.79 -4.56
N SER A 54 -5.01 -15.62 -4.92
CA SER A 54 -5.24 -15.20 -6.30
C SER A 54 -3.96 -15.21 -7.13
N LEU A 55 -2.86 -14.67 -6.60
CA LEU A 55 -1.54 -14.69 -7.25
C LEU A 55 -0.99 -16.10 -7.44
N ALA A 56 -1.30 -17.03 -6.53
CA ALA A 56 -0.96 -18.44 -6.64
C ALA A 56 -1.90 -19.24 -7.56
N GLY A 57 -2.93 -18.60 -8.13
CA GLY A 57 -3.95 -19.25 -8.96
C GLY A 57 -5.00 -20.02 -8.16
N TYR A 58 -5.18 -19.68 -6.89
CA TYR A 58 -6.12 -20.30 -5.97
C TYR A 58 -7.26 -19.35 -5.56
N TYR A 59 -8.35 -19.93 -5.03
CA TYR A 59 -9.34 -19.23 -4.21
C TYR A 59 -9.41 -19.90 -2.83
N LEU A 60 -9.71 -19.12 -1.78
CA LEU A 60 -9.82 -19.66 -0.43
C LEU A 60 -11.22 -20.27 -0.19
N PRO A 61 -11.33 -21.37 0.59
CA PRO A 61 -12.63 -21.94 0.93
C PRO A 61 -13.48 -20.95 1.74
N GLY A 62 -14.68 -20.63 1.26
CA GLY A 62 -15.58 -19.66 1.91
C GLY A 62 -15.61 -18.27 1.25
N ASP A 63 -14.84 -18.07 0.17
CA ASP A 63 -14.95 -16.90 -0.70
C ASP A 63 -16.24 -17.00 -1.54
N GLU A 64 -17.27 -16.22 -1.19
CA GLU A 64 -18.60 -16.26 -1.82
C GLU A 64 -18.56 -15.80 -3.29
N ASP A 65 -17.53 -15.06 -3.68
CA ASP A 65 -17.30 -14.59 -5.06
C ASP A 65 -16.70 -15.68 -5.97
N ALA A 66 -16.40 -16.88 -5.44
CA ALA A 66 -15.82 -17.98 -6.21
C ALA A 66 -16.82 -18.71 -7.13
N GLU A 67 -18.15 -18.56 -6.92
CA GLU A 67 -19.15 -19.35 -7.66
C GLU A 67 -19.99 -18.57 -8.70
N GLU A 68 -20.03 -17.24 -8.71
CA GLU A 68 -20.91 -16.51 -9.63
C GLU A 68 -20.27 -15.25 -10.22
N GLY A 69 -19.52 -15.38 -11.32
CA GLY A 69 -19.05 -14.19 -12.04
C GLY A 69 -18.31 -14.47 -13.34
N GLU A 70 -18.95 -14.15 -14.47
CA GLU A 70 -18.33 -14.03 -15.79
C GLU A 70 -17.20 -12.97 -15.78
N GLY A 71 -16.00 -13.32 -15.31
CA GLY A 71 -14.84 -12.45 -15.50
C GLY A 71 -13.60 -12.67 -14.61
N GLY A 72 -13.71 -13.30 -13.44
CA GLY A 72 -12.60 -13.35 -12.46
C GLY A 72 -12.07 -14.74 -12.10
N ALA A 73 -12.96 -15.75 -12.06
CA ALA A 73 -12.65 -17.09 -11.54
C ALA A 73 -12.35 -18.15 -12.63
N ALA A 74 -12.34 -17.76 -13.91
CA ALA A 74 -12.08 -18.68 -15.02
C ALA A 74 -10.63 -19.19 -15.00
N GLY A 75 -10.35 -20.23 -14.21
CA GLY A 75 -9.06 -20.92 -14.15
C GLY A 75 -8.43 -21.05 -12.75
N ARG A 76 -9.01 -20.44 -11.71
CA ARG A 76 -8.52 -20.62 -10.33
C ARG A 76 -9.02 -21.94 -9.75
N LYS A 77 -8.21 -22.53 -8.87
CA LYS A 77 -8.53 -23.80 -8.19
C LYS A 77 -8.74 -23.56 -6.70
N PRO A 78 -9.48 -24.42 -5.99
CA PRO A 78 -9.51 -24.32 -4.54
C PRO A 78 -8.09 -24.46 -3.99
N ALA A 79 -7.74 -23.61 -3.03
CA ALA A 79 -6.46 -23.69 -2.34
C ALA A 79 -6.30 -25.11 -1.72
N PRO A 80 -5.13 -25.74 -1.86
CA PRO A 80 -4.92 -27.06 -1.26
C PRO A 80 -4.91 -26.97 0.28
N PRO A 81 -5.18 -28.07 1.00
CA PRO A 81 -5.35 -28.04 2.47
C PRO A 81 -4.12 -27.56 3.25
N ASP A 82 -2.94 -27.62 2.65
CA ASP A 82 -1.66 -27.18 3.20
C ASP A 82 -1.28 -25.74 2.78
N PHE A 83 -2.09 -25.08 1.95
CA PHE A 83 -1.89 -23.67 1.61
C PHE A 83 -2.24 -22.79 2.81
N GLN A 84 -1.22 -22.17 3.38
CA GLN A 84 -1.33 -21.21 4.46
C GLN A 84 -0.78 -19.88 3.98
N PRO A 85 -1.64 -18.98 3.44
CA PRO A 85 -1.20 -17.64 3.12
C PRO A 85 -0.77 -16.92 4.41
N PRO A 86 0.18 -15.98 4.32
CA PRO A 86 0.54 -15.16 5.48
C PRO A 86 -0.69 -14.42 6.00
N ALA A 87 -0.78 -14.28 7.32
CA ALA A 87 -1.81 -13.44 7.91
C ALA A 87 -1.56 -11.98 7.53
N GLU A 88 -2.64 -11.26 7.24
CA GLU A 88 -2.59 -9.82 7.06
C GLU A 88 -2.13 -9.15 8.36
N ALA A 89 -1.18 -8.24 8.23
CA ALA A 89 -0.57 -7.51 9.33
C ALA A 89 -1.23 -6.13 9.44
N TRP A 90 -1.76 -5.83 10.62
CA TRP A 90 -2.40 -4.56 10.95
C TRP A 90 -1.53 -3.74 11.89
N TYR A 91 -1.29 -2.48 11.56
CA TYR A 91 -0.37 -1.59 12.26
C TYR A 91 -1.08 -0.38 12.87
N GLU A 92 -0.51 0.12 13.97
CA GLU A 92 -1.00 1.33 14.65
C GLU A 92 -0.75 2.59 13.81
N PRO A 93 -1.77 3.46 13.58
CA PRO A 93 -1.62 4.69 12.79
C PRO A 93 -0.50 5.60 13.28
N THR A 94 -0.29 5.65 14.60
CA THR A 94 0.78 6.44 15.22
C THR A 94 2.17 6.05 14.70
N ALA A 95 2.43 4.76 14.50
CA ALA A 95 3.70 4.28 13.96
C ALA A 95 3.88 4.71 12.49
N GLY A 96 2.83 4.55 11.68
CA GLY A 96 2.81 4.99 10.28
C GLY A 96 2.99 6.51 10.13
N LEU A 97 2.28 7.30 10.93
CA LEU A 97 2.39 8.77 10.94
C LEU A 97 3.80 9.24 11.23
N ASN A 98 4.47 8.63 12.21
CA ASN A 98 5.85 8.97 12.54
C ASN A 98 6.78 8.68 11.35
N ALA A 99 6.63 7.51 10.71
CA ALA A 99 7.42 7.15 9.53
C ALA A 99 7.16 8.09 8.35
N VAL A 100 5.90 8.45 8.08
CA VAL A 100 5.53 9.36 6.98
C VAL A 100 6.05 10.78 7.23
N ARG A 101 5.97 11.30 8.45
CA ARG A 101 6.50 12.63 8.81
C ARG A 101 8.01 12.70 8.69
N GLU A 102 8.70 11.66 9.14
CA GLU A 102 10.15 11.52 8.99
C GLU A 102 10.56 11.50 7.51
N ALA A 103 9.85 10.70 6.69
CA ALA A 103 10.02 10.67 5.24
C ALA A 103 9.81 12.04 4.60
N LEU A 104 8.70 12.72 4.90
CA LEU A 104 8.39 14.05 4.39
C LEU A 104 9.46 15.08 4.78
N ARG A 105 9.93 15.05 6.04
CA ARG A 105 11.03 15.92 6.50
C ARG A 105 12.30 15.69 5.67
N ALA A 106 12.73 14.43 5.54
CA ALA A 106 13.94 14.08 4.81
C ALA A 106 13.87 14.49 3.32
N LEU A 107 12.72 14.27 2.67
CA LEU A 107 12.51 14.68 1.27
C LEU A 107 12.55 16.19 1.08
N ARG A 108 12.03 16.96 2.05
CA ARG A 108 12.00 18.44 2.00
C ARG A 108 13.37 19.06 2.33
N GLU A 109 14.13 18.47 3.25
CA GLU A 109 15.45 18.97 3.65
C GLU A 109 16.52 18.73 2.58
N ALA A 110 16.44 17.60 1.87
CA ALA A 110 17.44 17.22 0.87
C ALA A 110 16.80 16.66 -0.41
N PRO A 111 16.00 17.44 -1.17
CA PRO A 111 15.33 16.95 -2.38
C PRO A 111 16.32 16.49 -3.47
N ALA A 112 17.56 17.00 -3.46
CA ALA A 112 18.60 16.64 -4.42
C ALA A 112 19.33 15.31 -4.11
N SER A 113 19.31 14.83 -2.86
CA SER A 113 19.91 13.54 -2.48
C SER A 113 19.01 12.35 -2.85
N VAL A 114 17.76 12.65 -3.20
CA VAL A 114 16.76 11.72 -3.70
C VAL A 114 16.98 11.52 -5.21
N THR A 115 18.06 10.84 -5.59
CA THR A 115 18.30 10.51 -6.99
C THR A 115 17.39 9.37 -7.44
N ALA A 116 16.16 9.71 -7.84
CA ALA A 116 15.37 8.85 -8.71
C ALA A 116 16.13 8.64 -10.04
N GLY A 117 16.07 7.43 -10.60
CA GLY A 117 16.85 6.98 -11.76
C GLY A 117 16.89 7.94 -12.97
N LEU A 118 17.85 7.68 -13.85
CA LEU A 118 18.45 8.56 -14.89
C LEU A 118 17.53 9.39 -15.83
N ASN A 119 16.19 9.28 -15.81
CA ASN A 119 15.35 9.86 -16.86
C ASN A 119 14.24 10.86 -16.46
N THR A 120 13.95 11.17 -15.18
CA THR A 120 12.86 12.15 -14.84
C THR A 120 12.98 12.85 -13.45
N ARG A 121 14.17 13.35 -13.07
CA ARG A 121 14.49 13.74 -11.68
C ARG A 121 13.67 14.84 -10.99
N LYS A 122 13.17 15.88 -11.68
CA LYS A 122 12.60 17.06 -10.98
C LYS A 122 11.14 16.92 -10.56
N ASN A 123 10.28 16.32 -11.38
CA ASN A 123 8.84 16.25 -11.09
C ASN A 123 8.45 15.10 -10.15
N ARG A 124 9.36 14.15 -9.85
CA ARG A 124 8.99 12.97 -9.05
C ARG A 124 8.99 13.20 -7.55
N VAL A 125 9.90 14.02 -7.01
CA VAL A 125 9.96 14.24 -5.54
C VAL A 125 8.72 14.97 -5.06
N GLU A 126 8.26 15.98 -5.78
CA GLU A 126 7.01 16.70 -5.47
C GLU A 126 5.79 15.77 -5.51
N TRP A 127 5.74 14.83 -6.46
CA TRP A 127 4.66 13.83 -6.51
C TRP A 127 4.73 12.83 -5.37
N VAL A 128 5.93 12.39 -4.98
CA VAL A 128 6.12 11.53 -3.80
C VAL A 128 5.69 12.26 -2.54
N ILE A 129 6.07 13.53 -2.38
CA ILE A 129 5.63 14.37 -1.26
C ILE A 129 4.10 14.49 -1.26
N SER A 130 3.48 14.76 -2.42
CA SER A 130 2.02 14.86 -2.53
C SER A 130 1.31 13.54 -2.16
N ASP A 131 1.84 12.39 -2.59
CA ASP A 131 1.31 11.08 -2.21
C ASP A 131 1.46 10.87 -0.69
N LEU A 132 2.62 11.18 -0.11
CA LEU A 132 2.86 11.05 1.33
C LEU A 132 2.01 12.00 2.17
N GLU A 133 1.72 13.21 1.71
CA GLU A 133 0.79 14.14 2.36
C GLU A 133 -0.65 13.60 2.32
N ALA A 134 -1.04 12.91 1.23
CA ALA A 134 -2.33 12.23 1.17
C ALA A 134 -2.39 11.05 2.14
N VAL A 135 -1.32 10.25 2.20
CA VAL A 135 -1.17 9.17 3.20
C VAL A 135 -1.23 9.72 4.61
N GLU A 136 -0.53 10.82 4.92
CA GLU A 136 -0.56 11.44 6.26
C GLU A 136 -1.99 11.82 6.67
N ARG A 137 -2.78 12.42 5.76
CA ARG A 137 -4.19 12.75 6.04
C ARG A 137 -5.03 11.52 6.36
N VAL A 138 -4.84 10.42 5.62
CA VAL A 138 -5.54 9.17 5.89
C VAL A 138 -5.16 8.60 7.25
N LEU A 139 -3.86 8.58 7.58
CA LEU A 139 -3.40 8.04 8.86
C LEU A 139 -3.82 8.90 10.05
N LEU A 140 -3.95 10.22 9.87
CA LEU A 140 -4.55 11.10 10.89
C LEU A 140 -6.02 10.73 11.15
N LEU A 141 -6.80 10.52 10.08
CA LEU A 141 -8.19 10.07 10.21
C LEU A 141 -8.27 8.70 10.90
N ALA A 142 -7.40 7.77 10.53
CA ALA A 142 -7.32 6.46 11.18
C ALA A 142 -6.95 6.58 12.67
N GLN A 143 -6.03 7.48 13.02
CA GLN A 143 -5.67 7.76 14.41
C GLN A 143 -6.84 8.34 15.22
N GLU A 144 -7.59 9.30 14.66
CA GLU A 144 -8.76 9.90 15.30
C GLU A 144 -9.87 8.89 15.59
N GLN A 145 -9.91 7.82 14.81
CA GLN A 145 -10.94 6.77 14.86
C GLN A 145 -10.42 5.46 15.46
N GLU A 146 -9.17 5.44 15.95
CA GLU A 146 -8.50 4.27 16.55
C GLU A 146 -8.48 3.02 15.64
N VAL A 147 -8.30 3.23 14.34
CA VAL A 147 -8.37 2.17 13.31
C VAL A 147 -6.98 1.80 12.84
N ARG A 148 -6.67 0.50 12.79
CA ARG A 148 -5.38 0.03 12.29
C ARG A 148 -5.32 0.09 10.77
N PHE A 149 -4.09 0.09 10.24
CA PHE A 149 -3.85 0.20 8.81
C PHE A 149 -2.73 -0.73 8.33
N HIS A 150 -2.65 -0.94 7.03
CA HIS A 150 -1.42 -1.36 6.33
C HIS A 150 -1.36 -0.68 4.97
N PHE A 151 -0.27 -0.84 4.24
CA PHE A 151 -0.20 -0.48 2.82
C PHE A 151 -0.51 -1.71 1.95
N ALA A 152 -1.37 -1.51 0.96
CA ALA A 152 -1.64 -2.47 -0.11
C ALA A 152 -1.06 -1.97 -1.44
N MET A 153 -0.75 -2.91 -2.35
CA MET A 153 -0.13 -2.61 -3.63
C MET A 153 -0.98 -3.13 -4.79
N ASP A 154 -1.37 -2.23 -5.67
CA ASP A 154 -2.08 -2.54 -6.92
C ASP A 154 -1.12 -2.48 -8.11
N ILE A 155 -1.20 -3.42 -9.08
CA ILE A 155 -0.20 -3.68 -10.14
C ILE A 155 -0.79 -3.51 -11.57
#